data_AF-A0A9P0AQF2-F1
#
_entry.id   AF-A0A9P0AQF2-F1
#
_cell.length_a   1.000
_cell.length_b   1.000
_cell.length_c   1.000
_cell.angle_alpha   90.00
_cell.angle_beta   90.00
_cell.angle_gamma   90.00
#
_symmetry.space_group_name_H-M   'P 1'
#
loop_
_entity.id
_entity.type
_entity.pdbx_description
1 polymer ?
#
loop_
_entity_poly.entity_id
_entity_poly.type
_entity_poly.pdbx_seq_one_letter_code
_entity_poly.pdbx_strand_id
1 'polypeptide(L)'
;MDQLKAEQRLTIIYVLTSIFGAVASITSGIAWGHWKQTLDQCIGRNCSCILFGEHTPSKFLGGSNGYCIWVTFGPLFLVFFCVGLTCFHGYRVLFSSRAPPSRKTRSVVAKLEPGENVLITAVSQESTSPLPRAYWIIVAVFSVISTIYAIIHFSVFVQGFYKTCNQYRLELENKFPVGGSALPVIHGRLSCQGIFDFMDYFEMDSGNAYRGGFINTGLDLILGIIGAAFTWMLFLLASYINIKMVQASGHEE
;
A
#
# COMPACT_ATOMS: atom_id res chain seq x y z
N MET A 1 10.33 7.33 -23.48
CA MET A 1 9.10 6.57 -23.24
C MET A 1 7.96 7.41 -23.76
N ASP A 2 7.06 6.84 -24.56
CA ASP A 2 5.92 7.59 -25.11
C ASP A 2 4.94 7.99 -24.00
N GLN A 3 4.44 9.23 -24.05
CA GLN A 3 3.59 9.81 -23.00
C GLN A 3 2.28 9.04 -22.86
N LEU A 4 1.63 8.66 -23.96
CA LEU A 4 0.38 7.89 -23.91
C LEU A 4 0.58 6.54 -23.19
N LYS A 5 1.66 5.83 -23.52
CA LYS A 5 2.01 4.56 -22.86
C LYS A 5 2.30 4.74 -21.37
N ALA A 6 2.94 5.84 -21.00
CA ALA A 6 3.18 6.17 -19.59
C ALA A 6 1.86 6.43 -18.85
N GLU A 7 0.97 7.26 -19.41
CA GLU A 7 -0.34 7.56 -18.83
C GLU A 7 -1.23 6.31 -18.70
N GLN A 8 -1.21 5.41 -19.68
CA GLN A 8 -1.91 4.11 -19.61
C GLN A 8 -1.41 3.25 -18.44
N ARG A 9 -0.08 3.10 -18.32
CA ARG A 9 0.52 2.31 -17.24
C ARG A 9 0.24 2.94 -15.88
N LEU A 10 0.38 4.25 -15.74
CA LEU A 10 0.10 4.98 -14.51
C LEU A 10 -1.37 4.84 -14.11
N THR A 11 -2.31 4.91 -15.06
CA THR A 11 -3.73 4.70 -14.78
C THR A 11 -3.97 3.33 -14.13
N ILE A 12 -3.43 2.26 -14.72
CA ILE A 12 -3.55 0.90 -14.19
C ILE A 12 -2.91 0.80 -12.80
N ILE A 13 -1.70 1.34 -12.63
CA ILE A 13 -0.98 1.32 -11.36
C ILE A 13 -1.76 2.02 -10.26
N TYR A 14 -2.31 3.22 -10.52
CA TYR A 14 -3.07 3.97 -9.52
C TYR A 14 -4.42 3.31 -9.19
N VAL A 15 -5.07 2.64 -10.15
CA VAL A 15 -6.26 1.82 -9.88
C VAL A 15 -5.92 0.67 -8.94
N LEU A 16 -4.88 -0.11 -9.28
CA LEU A 16 -4.46 -1.23 -8.44
C LEU A 16 -4.02 -0.76 -7.05
N THR A 17 -3.29 0.35 -6.97
CA THR A 17 -2.86 0.95 -5.70
C THR A 17 -4.05 1.34 -4.83
N SER A 18 -5.10 1.92 -5.45
CA SER A 18 -6.34 2.27 -4.74
C SER A 18 -7.05 1.02 -4.18
N ILE A 19 -7.11 -0.05 -4.97
CA ILE A 19 -7.72 -1.32 -4.55
C ILE A 19 -6.94 -1.94 -3.40
N PHE A 20 -5.63 -2.13 -3.54
CA PHE A 20 -4.80 -2.75 -2.51
C PHE A 20 -4.70 -1.91 -1.23
N GLY A 21 -4.65 -0.58 -1.36
CA GLY A 21 -4.70 0.34 -0.22
C GLY A 21 -6.04 0.28 0.52
N ALA A 22 -7.16 0.19 -0.20
CA ALA A 22 -8.48 0.01 0.39
C ALA A 22 -8.61 -1.35 1.09
N VAL A 23 -8.11 -2.44 0.48
CA VAL A 23 -8.06 -3.76 1.11
C VAL A 23 -7.25 -3.71 2.42
N ALA A 24 -6.08 -3.08 2.41
CA ALA A 24 -5.25 -2.91 3.61
C ALA A 24 -5.98 -2.14 4.73
N SER A 25 -6.68 -1.07 4.38
CA SER A 25 -7.46 -0.27 5.31
C SER A 25 -8.65 -1.04 5.89
N ILE A 26 -9.46 -1.66 5.05
CA ILE A 26 -10.69 -2.35 5.45
C ILE A 26 -10.38 -3.55 6.33
N THR A 27 -9.46 -4.42 5.91
CA THR A 27 -9.17 -5.67 6.64
C THR A 27 -8.50 -5.40 7.99
N SER A 28 -7.55 -4.46 8.06
CA SER A 28 -6.99 -4.03 9.35
C SER A 28 -8.03 -3.36 10.23
N GLY A 29 -8.96 -2.60 9.65
CA GLY A 29 -10.08 -1.96 10.36
C GLY A 29 -11.07 -2.96 10.93
N ILE A 30 -11.38 -4.05 10.22
CA ILE A 30 -12.23 -5.14 10.70
C ILE A 30 -11.56 -5.82 11.90
N ALA A 31 -10.31 -6.26 11.74
CA ALA A 31 -9.56 -6.90 12.82
C ALA A 31 -9.45 -5.99 14.05
N TRP A 32 -9.08 -4.72 13.85
CA TRP A 32 -9.00 -3.77 14.96
C TRP A 32 -10.37 -3.53 15.61
N GLY A 33 -11.41 -3.24 14.83
CA GLY A 33 -12.76 -2.98 15.33
C GLY A 33 -13.31 -4.14 16.15
N HIS A 34 -13.06 -5.38 15.71
CA HIS A 34 -13.45 -6.59 16.42
C HIS A 34 -12.76 -6.71 17.78
N TRP A 35 -11.45 -6.46 17.84
CA TRP A 35 -10.65 -6.67 19.05
C TRP A 35 -10.56 -5.48 19.99
N LYS A 36 -10.96 -4.29 19.54
CA LYS A 36 -10.71 -3.01 20.20
C LYS A 36 -11.11 -3.01 21.67
N GLN A 37 -12.32 -3.46 21.98
CA GLN A 37 -12.87 -3.41 23.34
C GLN A 37 -12.26 -4.49 24.24
N THR A 38 -12.09 -5.70 23.71
CA THR A 38 -11.56 -6.85 24.46
C THR A 38 -10.11 -6.65 24.89
N LEU A 39 -9.30 -6.01 24.04
CA LEU A 39 -7.88 -5.77 24.29
C LEU A 39 -7.58 -4.52 25.12
N ASP A 40 -8.52 -3.58 25.20
CA ASP A 40 -8.33 -2.30 25.89
C ASP A 40 -8.54 -2.41 27.41
N GLN A 41 -7.69 -3.20 28.07
CA GLN A 41 -7.75 -3.43 29.50
C GLN A 41 -6.58 -2.80 30.28
N CYS A 42 -5.88 -1.85 29.67
CA CYS A 42 -4.77 -1.17 30.29
C CYS A 42 -5.24 -0.07 31.26
N ILE A 43 -4.48 0.12 32.34
CA ILE A 43 -4.72 1.18 33.31
C ILE A 43 -3.88 2.39 32.89
N GLY A 44 -4.52 3.54 32.70
CA GLY A 44 -3.83 4.81 32.42
C GLY A 44 -3.27 4.97 30.99
N ARG A 45 -3.57 4.05 30.07
CA ARG A 45 -3.24 4.16 28.63
C ARG A 45 -4.26 3.41 27.77
N ASN A 46 -4.48 3.87 26.54
CA ASN A 46 -5.32 3.17 25.56
C ASN A 46 -4.50 2.07 24.86
N CYS A 47 -4.92 0.81 25.00
CA CYS A 47 -4.22 -0.33 24.43
C CYS A 47 -5.13 -1.22 23.59
N SER A 48 -5.99 -0.57 22.81
CA SER A 48 -7.03 -1.21 22.03
C SER A 48 -6.56 -1.80 20.69
N CYS A 49 -5.25 -1.79 20.38
CA CYS A 49 -4.76 -2.23 19.08
C CYS A 49 -4.39 -3.71 19.08
N ILE A 50 -4.86 -4.45 18.07
CA ILE A 50 -4.48 -5.86 17.88
C ILE A 50 -3.00 -6.03 17.50
N LEU A 51 -2.39 -5.00 16.91
CA LEU A 51 -0.96 -4.97 16.59
C LEU A 51 -0.13 -4.55 17.80
N PHE A 52 1.08 -5.10 17.91
CA PHE A 52 1.98 -4.86 19.03
C PHE A 52 1.36 -5.22 20.40
N GLY A 53 0.52 -6.26 20.44
CA GLY A 53 -0.02 -6.81 21.69
C GLY A 53 1.08 -7.37 22.59
N GLU A 54 0.83 -7.39 23.90
CA GLU A 54 1.79 -7.77 24.93
C GLU A 54 1.14 -8.74 25.91
N HIS A 55 1.83 -9.86 26.18
CA HIS A 55 1.40 -10.78 27.23
C HIS A 55 1.77 -10.20 28.61
N THR A 56 0.91 -10.44 29.60
CA THR A 56 1.20 -10.14 31.01
C THR A 56 0.92 -11.39 31.84
N PRO A 57 1.38 -11.48 33.10
CA PRO A 57 1.14 -12.65 33.93
C PRO A 57 -0.34 -12.99 34.18
N SER A 58 -1.27 -12.09 33.86
CA SER A 58 -2.70 -12.25 34.18
C SER A 58 -3.63 -12.17 32.98
N LYS A 59 -3.18 -11.59 31.86
CA LYS A 59 -4.00 -11.33 30.67
C LYS A 59 -3.16 -10.91 29.48
N PHE A 60 -3.71 -11.07 28.29
CA PHE A 60 -3.19 -10.48 27.07
C PHE A 60 -3.72 -9.04 26.89
N LEU A 61 -2.83 -8.11 26.58
CA LEU A 61 -3.17 -6.70 26.34
C LEU A 61 -2.89 -6.34 24.89
N GLY A 62 -3.68 -5.44 24.31
CA GLY A 62 -3.37 -4.89 23.00
C GLY A 62 -2.21 -3.90 23.04
N GLY A 63 -1.76 -3.49 21.85
CA GLY A 63 -0.76 -2.45 21.69
C GLY A 63 -1.36 -1.05 21.72
N SER A 64 -0.49 -0.04 21.61
CA SER A 64 -0.91 1.37 21.52
C SER A 64 -1.88 1.60 20.37
N ASN A 65 -2.98 2.30 20.65
CA ASN A 65 -4.02 2.61 19.68
C ASN A 65 -3.48 3.30 18.40
N GLY A 66 -2.39 4.07 18.52
CA GLY A 66 -1.78 4.77 17.40
C GLY A 66 -1.35 3.86 16.24
N TYR A 67 -0.91 2.62 16.53
CA TYR A 67 -0.50 1.68 15.48
C TYR A 67 -1.68 1.25 14.61
N CYS A 68 -2.82 0.94 15.21
CA CYS A 68 -4.01 0.52 14.45
C CYS A 68 -4.65 1.71 13.73
N ILE A 69 -4.67 2.90 14.33
CA ILE A 69 -5.07 4.14 13.64
C ILE A 69 -4.21 4.34 12.38
N TRP A 70 -2.89 4.21 12.50
CA TRP A 70 -1.97 4.37 11.39
C TRP A 70 -2.18 3.31 10.31
N VAL A 71 -2.28 2.04 10.69
CA VAL A 71 -2.40 0.95 9.72
C VAL A 71 -3.75 0.98 9.00
N THR A 72 -4.84 1.31 9.72
CA THR A 72 -6.20 1.38 9.17
C THR A 72 -6.44 2.63 8.34
N PHE A 73 -6.11 3.82 8.85
CA PHE A 73 -6.47 5.07 8.17
C PHE A 73 -5.34 5.63 7.30
N GLY A 74 -4.08 5.28 7.57
CA GLY A 74 -2.93 5.74 6.79
C GLY A 74 -3.04 5.50 5.28
N PRO A 75 -3.45 4.30 4.83
CA PRO A 75 -3.64 4.02 3.40
C PRO A 75 -4.69 4.91 2.73
N LEU A 76 -5.72 5.38 3.45
CA LEU A 76 -6.84 6.12 2.85
C LEU A 76 -6.39 7.42 2.18
N PHE A 77 -5.42 8.12 2.78
CA PHE A 77 -4.86 9.33 2.17
C PHE A 77 -4.27 9.05 0.78
N LEU A 78 -3.51 7.96 0.65
CA LEU A 78 -2.94 7.53 -0.62
C LEU A 78 -4.01 7.03 -1.60
N VAL A 79 -5.04 6.33 -1.11
CA VAL A 79 -6.18 5.89 -1.93
C VAL A 79 -6.89 7.07 -2.56
N PHE A 80 -7.26 8.10 -1.79
CA PHE A 80 -7.95 9.28 -2.34
C PHE A 80 -7.12 9.98 -3.40
N PHE A 81 -5.82 10.11 -3.17
CA PHE A 81 -4.91 10.71 -4.13
C PHE A 81 -4.79 9.87 -5.42
N CYS A 82 -4.63 8.56 -5.29
CA CYS A 82 -4.57 7.65 -6.43
C CYS A 82 -5.87 7.64 -7.24
N VAL A 83 -7.04 7.72 -6.60
CA VAL A 83 -8.32 7.88 -7.32
C VAL A 83 -8.32 9.14 -8.17
N GLY A 84 -7.86 10.27 -7.62
CA GLY A 84 -7.72 11.53 -8.37
C GLY A 84 -6.80 11.40 -9.59
N LEU A 85 -5.62 10.77 -9.41
CA LEU A 85 -4.68 10.52 -10.51
C LEU A 85 -5.21 9.53 -11.53
N THR A 86 -5.96 8.51 -11.11
CA THR A 86 -6.66 7.58 -12.00
C THR A 86 -7.67 8.33 -12.86
N CYS A 87 -8.48 9.21 -12.28
CA CYS A 87 -9.42 10.03 -13.05
C CYS A 87 -8.69 10.94 -14.04
N PHE A 88 -7.60 11.59 -13.61
CA PHE A 88 -6.81 12.48 -14.46
C PHE A 88 -6.16 11.74 -15.64
N HIS A 89 -5.36 10.71 -15.37
CA HIS A 89 -4.68 9.95 -16.42
C HIS A 89 -5.66 9.12 -17.25
N GLY A 90 -6.69 8.55 -16.63
CA GLY A 90 -7.73 7.80 -17.33
C GLY A 90 -8.54 8.66 -18.30
N TYR A 91 -8.90 9.88 -17.90
CA TYR A 91 -9.52 10.85 -18.81
C TYR A 91 -8.62 11.12 -20.02
N ARG A 92 -7.35 11.43 -19.78
CA ARG A 92 -6.40 11.73 -20.87
C ARG A 92 -6.21 10.54 -21.80
N VAL A 93 -6.09 9.32 -21.29
CA VAL A 93 -5.97 8.11 -22.11
C VAL A 93 -7.23 7.86 -22.96
N LEU A 94 -8.42 7.95 -22.37
CA LEU A 94 -9.69 7.65 -23.05
C LEU A 94 -10.05 8.68 -24.12
N PHE A 95 -9.83 9.97 -23.84
CA PHE A 95 -10.24 11.04 -24.73
C PHE A 95 -9.14 11.45 -25.71
N SER A 96 -7.86 11.27 -25.38
CA SER A 96 -6.79 11.57 -26.31
C SER A 96 -6.63 10.51 -27.41
N SER A 97 -7.04 9.26 -27.13
CA SER A 97 -7.13 8.22 -28.15
C SER A 97 -8.18 8.51 -29.24
N ARG A 98 -9.06 9.51 -29.02
CA ARG A 98 -10.14 9.92 -29.95
C ARG A 98 -9.85 11.24 -30.67
N ALA A 99 -8.83 11.99 -30.26
CA ALA A 99 -8.47 13.25 -30.90
C ALA A 99 -7.56 13.00 -32.12
N PRO A 100 -7.66 13.81 -33.19
CA PRO A 100 -6.71 13.74 -34.31
C PRO A 100 -5.29 13.94 -33.76
N PRO A 101 -4.29 13.11 -34.16
CA PRO A 101 -2.94 13.23 -33.66
C PRO A 101 -2.40 14.64 -33.97
N SER A 102 -1.97 15.36 -32.94
CA SER A 102 -1.35 16.68 -33.14
C SER A 102 0.02 16.45 -33.78
N ARG A 103 0.23 17.00 -34.98
CA ARG A 103 1.51 16.91 -35.67
C ARG A 103 2.40 18.06 -35.19
N LYS A 104 3.48 17.74 -34.48
CA LYS A 104 4.60 18.67 -34.33
C LYS A 104 5.60 18.37 -35.45
N THR A 105 5.80 19.34 -36.34
CA THR A 105 6.82 19.28 -37.39
C THR A 105 8.08 19.98 -36.91
N ARG A 106 9.18 19.24 -36.79
CA ARG A 106 10.52 19.79 -36.58
C ARG A 106 11.29 19.67 -37.89
N SER A 107 11.63 20.79 -38.51
CA SER A 107 12.49 20.80 -39.69
C SER A 107 13.95 20.96 -39.27
N VAL A 108 14.81 20.09 -39.79
CA VAL A 108 16.27 20.18 -39.67
C VAL A 108 16.82 20.27 -41.09
N VAL A 109 17.58 21.32 -41.39
CA VAL A 109 18.26 21.46 -42.69
C VAL A 109 19.52 20.60 -42.64
N ALA A 110 19.55 19.52 -43.39
CA ALA A 110 20.76 18.73 -43.61
C ALA A 110 21.43 19.24 -44.89
N LYS A 111 22.69 19.69 -44.76
CA LYS A 111 23.56 19.90 -45.91
C LYS A 111 24.09 18.54 -46.34
N LEU A 112 23.62 18.07 -47.49
CA LEU A 112 24.31 17.01 -48.22
C LEU A 112 25.39 17.67 -49.10
N GLU A 113 26.13 16.87 -49.85
CA GLU A 113 27.24 17.25 -50.75
C GLU A 113 27.07 18.61 -51.50
N PRO A 114 28.17 19.26 -51.94
CA PRO A 114 28.21 20.72 -52.09
C PRO A 114 27.15 21.25 -53.06
N GLY A 115 26.09 21.84 -52.49
CA GLY A 115 25.04 22.55 -53.22
C GLY A 115 23.61 22.18 -52.80
N GLU A 116 23.40 21.05 -52.13
CA GLU A 116 22.05 20.54 -51.85
C GLU A 116 21.66 20.67 -50.37
N ASN A 117 20.74 21.58 -50.06
CA ASN A 117 20.11 21.69 -48.74
C ASN A 117 18.82 20.85 -48.75
N VAL A 118 18.80 19.74 -48.03
CA VAL A 118 17.58 18.93 -47.87
C VAL A 118 16.92 19.29 -46.54
N LEU A 119 15.67 19.76 -46.60
CA LEU A 119 14.86 20.03 -45.40
C LEU A 119 14.30 18.71 -44.87
N ILE A 120 14.97 18.11 -43.91
CA ILE A 120 14.47 16.92 -43.22
C ILE A 120 13.40 17.38 -42.23
N THR A 121 12.13 17.18 -42.57
CA THR A 121 11.02 17.44 -41.66
C THR A 121 10.72 16.19 -40.86
N ALA A 122 11.18 16.14 -39.61
CA ALA A 122 10.76 15.13 -38.65
C ALA A 122 9.33 15.49 -38.17
N VAL A 123 8.36 14.66 -38.55
CA VAL A 123 6.99 14.75 -38.04
C VAL A 123 6.93 13.88 -36.78
N SER A 124 6.83 14.49 -35.59
CA SER A 124 6.42 13.74 -34.41
C SER A 124 4.89 13.76 -34.31
N GLN A 125 4.31 12.57 -34.20
CA GLN A 125 2.88 12.41 -33.92
C GLN A 125 2.72 12.18 -32.43
N GLU A 126 2.31 13.23 -31.72
CA GLU A 126 1.94 13.12 -30.31
C GLU A 126 0.43 12.83 -30.25
N SER A 127 0.09 11.64 -29.74
CA SER A 127 -1.30 11.21 -29.56
C SER A 127 -1.95 11.85 -28.33
N THR A 128 -1.16 12.50 -27.47
CA THR A 128 -1.59 13.21 -26.26
C THR A 128 -1.11 14.63 -26.21
N SER A 129 -1.93 15.54 -25.66
CA SER A 129 -1.48 16.91 -25.37
C SER A 129 -0.27 16.84 -24.43
N PRO A 130 0.87 17.47 -24.76
CA PRO A 130 2.09 17.34 -23.98
C PRO A 130 1.87 17.92 -22.57
N LEU A 131 2.33 17.20 -21.55
CA LEU A 131 2.31 17.70 -20.17
C LEU A 131 3.60 18.46 -19.88
N PRO A 132 3.53 19.59 -19.16
CA PRO A 132 4.72 20.36 -18.84
C PRO A 132 5.67 19.56 -17.95
N ARG A 133 6.98 19.75 -18.13
CA ARG A 133 8.02 19.09 -17.32
C ARG A 133 7.81 19.25 -15.82
N ALA A 134 7.34 20.43 -15.38
CA ALA A 134 7.01 20.71 -13.99
C ALA A 134 5.96 19.74 -13.41
N TYR A 135 4.96 19.33 -14.20
CA TYR A 135 3.98 18.32 -13.77
C TYR A 135 4.68 17.01 -13.41
N TRP A 136 5.53 16.50 -14.31
CA TRP A 136 6.25 15.24 -14.13
C TRP A 136 7.19 15.28 -12.92
N ILE A 137 7.83 16.43 -12.67
CA ILE A 137 8.69 16.62 -11.49
C ILE A 137 7.85 16.54 -10.21
N ILE A 138 6.72 17.25 -10.14
CA ILE A 138 5.86 17.27 -8.95
C ILE A 138 5.34 15.86 -8.63
N VAL A 139 4.80 15.15 -9.63
CA VAL A 139 4.27 13.79 -9.40
C VAL A 139 5.37 12.78 -9.11
N ALA A 140 6.59 12.95 -9.64
CA ALA A 140 7.74 12.10 -9.30
C ALA A 140 8.17 12.29 -7.84
N VAL A 141 8.28 13.54 -7.37
CA VAL A 141 8.61 13.82 -5.96
C VAL A 141 7.53 13.23 -5.05
N PHE A 142 6.26 13.46 -5.37
CA PHE A 142 5.14 12.92 -4.61
C PHE A 142 5.16 11.38 -4.57
N SER A 143 5.40 10.71 -5.70
CA SER A 143 5.39 9.25 -5.75
C SER A 143 6.56 8.64 -4.96
N VAL A 144 7.72 9.30 -4.93
CA VAL A 144 8.87 8.87 -4.11
C VAL A 144 8.54 8.98 -2.63
N ILE A 145 7.97 10.11 -2.19
CA ILE A 145 7.53 10.28 -0.79
C ILE A 145 6.47 9.23 -0.43
N SER A 146 5.52 8.98 -1.33
CA SER A 146 4.47 7.97 -1.14
C SER A 146 5.04 6.54 -1.08
N THR A 147 6.11 6.25 -1.82
CA THR A 147 6.82 4.97 -1.74
C THR A 147 7.45 4.78 -0.36
N ILE A 148 8.11 5.82 0.17
CA ILE A 148 8.70 5.80 1.52
C ILE A 148 7.60 5.65 2.59
N TYR A 149 6.50 6.36 2.44
CA TYR A 149 5.35 6.21 3.33
C TYR A 149 4.81 4.77 3.30
N ALA A 150 4.60 4.21 2.12
CA ALA A 150 4.02 2.88 1.94
C ALA A 150 4.94 1.77 2.48
N ILE A 151 6.26 1.88 2.32
CA ILE A 151 7.19 0.89 2.90
C ILE A 151 7.25 1.00 4.43
N ILE A 152 7.15 2.20 5.01
CA ILE A 152 7.06 2.37 6.46
C ILE A 152 5.76 1.76 6.98
N HIS A 153 4.63 2.04 6.32
CA HIS A 153 3.33 1.45 6.65
C HIS A 153 3.39 -0.09 6.62
N PHE A 154 3.88 -0.67 5.52
CA PHE A 154 4.08 -2.12 5.40
C PHE A 154 4.95 -2.68 6.52
N SER A 155 6.08 -2.02 6.82
CA SER A 155 7.02 -2.47 7.84
C SER A 155 6.41 -2.46 9.25
N VAL A 156 5.69 -1.39 9.60
CA VAL A 156 4.97 -1.28 10.89
C VAL A 156 3.89 -2.34 10.99
N PHE A 157 3.14 -2.58 9.92
CA PHE A 157 2.08 -3.59 9.91
C PHE A 157 2.66 -5.00 10.10
N VAL A 158 3.67 -5.38 9.32
CA VAL A 158 4.34 -6.69 9.42
C VAL A 158 4.97 -6.89 10.79
N GLN A 159 5.69 -5.89 11.30
CA GLN A 159 6.32 -5.97 12.61
C GLN A 159 5.28 -6.13 13.72
N GLY A 160 4.20 -5.36 13.67
CA GLY A 160 3.10 -5.45 14.64
C GLY A 160 2.43 -6.81 14.64
N PHE A 161 2.18 -7.37 13.46
CA PHE A 161 1.61 -8.70 13.27
C PHE A 161 2.48 -9.80 13.91
N TYR A 162 3.77 -9.83 13.59
CA TYR A 162 4.69 -10.82 14.15
C TYR A 162 4.94 -10.60 15.65
N LYS A 163 4.99 -9.36 16.13
CA LYS A 163 5.14 -9.08 17.57
C LYS A 163 3.94 -9.62 18.34
N THR A 164 2.71 -9.29 17.94
CA THR A 164 1.50 -9.83 18.59
C THR A 164 1.48 -11.35 18.54
N CYS A 165 1.74 -11.95 17.37
CA CYS A 165 1.79 -13.42 17.23
C CYS A 165 2.77 -14.07 18.22
N ASN A 166 4.00 -13.56 18.32
CA ASN A 166 5.00 -14.11 19.23
C ASN A 166 4.63 -13.90 20.71
N GLN A 167 3.99 -12.77 21.04
CA GLN A 167 3.51 -12.51 22.40
C GLN A 167 2.33 -13.42 22.76
N TYR A 168 1.43 -13.67 21.81
CA TYR A 168 0.29 -14.55 22.04
C TYR A 168 0.69 -16.02 22.18
N ARG A 169 1.77 -16.46 21.50
CA ARG A 169 2.36 -17.80 21.75
C ARG A 169 2.76 -18.00 23.22
N LEU A 170 3.31 -16.97 23.86
CA LEU A 170 3.66 -17.02 25.28
C LEU A 170 2.40 -17.07 26.17
N GLU A 171 1.33 -16.38 25.77
CA GLU A 171 0.05 -16.47 26.46
C GLU A 171 -0.56 -17.87 26.36
N LEU A 172 -0.49 -18.49 25.18
CA LEU A 172 -0.97 -19.86 24.97
C LEU A 172 -0.20 -20.87 25.83
N GLU A 173 1.11 -20.70 26.00
CA GLU A 173 1.93 -21.53 26.91
C GLU A 173 1.45 -21.43 28.36
N ASN A 174 1.03 -20.24 28.81
CA ASN A 174 0.48 -20.07 30.16
C ASN A 174 -0.93 -20.65 30.31
N LYS A 175 -1.79 -20.50 29.29
CA LYS A 175 -3.19 -20.98 29.32
C LYS A 175 -3.31 -22.48 29.16
N PHE A 176 -2.37 -23.12 28.46
CA PHE A 176 -2.33 -24.55 28.26
C PHE A 176 -1.19 -25.15 29.08
N PRO A 177 -1.47 -25.83 30.22
CA PRO A 177 -0.48 -26.59 30.97
C PRO A 177 -0.07 -27.88 30.23
N VAL A 178 0.12 -27.79 28.91
CA VAL A 178 0.50 -28.89 28.03
C VAL A 178 2.03 -28.89 27.96
N GLY A 179 2.64 -29.35 29.05
CA GLY A 179 4.07 -29.64 29.06
C GLY A 179 4.42 -30.78 28.09
N GLY A 180 5.59 -30.72 27.46
CA GLY A 180 6.11 -31.78 26.59
C GLY A 180 6.09 -31.45 25.09
N SER A 181 5.69 -32.41 24.25
CA SER A 181 5.82 -32.34 22.78
C SER A 181 4.91 -31.33 22.08
N ALA A 182 3.92 -30.76 22.77
CA ALA A 182 3.01 -29.75 22.21
C ALA A 182 3.63 -28.34 22.19
N LEU A 183 4.51 -28.02 23.14
CA LEU A 183 5.12 -26.69 23.23
C LEU A 183 5.99 -26.33 22.01
N PRO A 184 6.83 -27.26 21.47
CA PRO A 184 7.52 -27.04 20.20
C PRO A 184 6.59 -26.86 19.00
N VAL A 185 5.36 -27.40 19.04
CA VAL A 185 4.38 -27.21 17.97
C VAL A 185 3.85 -25.78 17.98
N ILE A 186 3.52 -25.24 19.15
CA ILE A 186 3.00 -23.88 19.31
C ILE A 186 4.04 -22.82 18.90
N HIS A 187 5.27 -22.99 19.36
CA HIS A 187 6.34 -22.02 19.08
C HIS A 187 7.01 -22.21 17.71
N GLY A 188 7.09 -23.45 17.22
CA GLY A 188 7.91 -23.79 16.06
C GLY A 188 7.17 -24.24 14.80
N ARG A 189 5.90 -24.65 14.88
CA ARG A 189 5.16 -25.21 13.73
C ARG A 189 3.88 -24.47 13.36
N LEU A 190 3.19 -23.85 14.33
CA LEU A 190 2.01 -23.05 14.03
C LEU A 190 2.40 -21.74 13.34
N SER A 191 1.79 -21.47 12.18
CA SER A 191 1.91 -20.18 11.52
C SER A 191 1.24 -19.09 12.36
N CYS A 192 1.65 -17.83 12.18
CA CYS A 192 1.01 -16.73 12.89
C CYS A 192 -0.48 -16.61 12.58
N GLN A 193 -0.92 -16.99 11.38
CA GLN A 193 -2.34 -17.12 11.07
C GLN A 193 -3.05 -18.06 12.04
N GLY A 194 -2.51 -19.26 12.25
CA GLY A 194 -3.08 -20.21 13.20
C GLY A 194 -3.09 -19.68 14.64
N ILE A 195 -2.05 -18.92 15.04
CA ILE A 195 -2.02 -18.28 16.36
C ILE A 195 -3.16 -17.25 16.52
N PHE A 196 -3.47 -16.47 15.49
CA PHE A 196 -4.62 -15.57 15.51
C PHE A 196 -5.95 -16.33 15.49
N ASP A 197 -6.04 -17.48 14.81
CA ASP A 197 -7.22 -18.35 14.92
C ASP A 197 -7.40 -18.85 16.37
N PHE A 198 -6.32 -19.29 17.04
CA PHE A 198 -6.37 -19.63 18.47
C PHE A 198 -6.86 -18.44 19.30
N MET A 199 -6.37 -17.24 19.00
CA MET A 199 -6.80 -16.02 19.68
C MET A 199 -8.31 -15.80 19.51
N ASP A 200 -8.86 -15.94 18.30
CA ASP A 200 -10.29 -15.79 18.03
C ASP A 200 -11.14 -16.71 18.93
N TYR A 201 -10.74 -17.97 19.12
CA TYR A 201 -11.51 -18.96 19.91
C TYR A 201 -11.23 -18.97 21.42
N PHE A 202 -9.99 -18.69 21.85
CA PHE A 202 -9.58 -18.86 23.26
C PHE A 202 -9.49 -17.56 24.05
N GLU A 203 -9.32 -16.43 23.39
CA GLU A 203 -9.35 -15.16 24.11
C GLU A 203 -10.79 -14.86 24.54
N MET A 204 -10.98 -14.60 25.83
CA MET A 204 -12.30 -14.30 26.37
C MET A 204 -12.56 -12.81 26.30
N ASP A 205 -13.83 -12.45 26.18
CA ASP A 205 -14.25 -11.05 26.23
C ASP A 205 -13.99 -10.43 27.61
N SER A 206 -13.59 -9.17 27.59
CA SER A 206 -13.23 -8.44 28.80
C SER A 206 -14.47 -7.81 29.44
N GLY A 207 -14.97 -8.36 30.55
CA GLY A 207 -16.04 -7.73 31.35
C GLY A 207 -17.28 -7.32 30.54
N ASN A 208 -17.35 -6.04 30.14
CA ASN A 208 -18.44 -5.46 29.34
C ASN A 208 -18.18 -5.44 27.82
N ALA A 209 -17.03 -5.92 27.35
CA ALA A 209 -16.79 -6.09 25.93
C ALA A 209 -17.65 -7.23 25.40
N TYR A 210 -18.20 -7.06 24.20
CA TYR A 210 -18.96 -8.11 23.53
C TYR A 210 -18.53 -8.18 22.08
N ARG A 211 -17.79 -9.24 21.74
CA ARG A 211 -17.48 -9.57 20.35
C ARG A 211 -18.67 -10.36 19.82
N GLY A 212 -19.41 -9.76 18.89
CA GLY A 212 -20.64 -10.32 18.30
C GLY A 212 -20.43 -11.54 17.38
N GLY A 213 -19.51 -12.44 17.73
CA GLY A 213 -19.14 -13.64 16.97
C GLY A 213 -17.63 -13.85 16.88
N PHE A 214 -17.23 -14.78 16.03
CA PHE A 214 -15.83 -15.02 15.67
C PHE A 214 -15.58 -14.47 14.26
N ILE A 215 -14.43 -13.85 14.03
CA ILE A 215 -13.93 -13.51 12.69
C ILE A 215 -12.73 -14.40 12.36
N ASN A 216 -12.17 -14.26 11.16
CA ASN A 216 -10.87 -14.85 10.85
C ASN A 216 -9.81 -13.74 10.92
N THR A 217 -9.36 -13.44 12.14
CA THR A 217 -8.43 -12.34 12.38
C THR A 217 -7.12 -12.55 11.64
N GLY A 218 -6.64 -13.80 11.58
CA GLY A 218 -5.41 -14.14 10.87
C GLY A 218 -5.50 -13.80 9.39
N LEU A 219 -6.59 -14.18 8.72
CA LEU A 219 -6.82 -13.89 7.31
C LEU A 219 -6.96 -12.38 7.06
N ASP A 220 -7.72 -11.67 7.89
CA ASP A 220 -7.88 -10.22 7.76
C ASP A 220 -6.53 -9.49 7.84
N LEU A 221 -5.72 -9.81 8.84
CA LEU A 221 -4.39 -9.21 8.99
C LEU A 221 -3.46 -9.58 7.83
N ILE A 222 -3.48 -10.83 7.34
CA ILE A 222 -2.68 -11.26 6.19
C ILE A 222 -3.08 -10.54 4.90
N LEU A 223 -4.38 -10.46 4.61
CA LEU A 223 -4.89 -9.72 3.45
C LEU A 223 -4.48 -8.25 3.53
N GLY A 224 -4.50 -7.68 4.73
CA GLY A 224 -4.06 -6.32 4.95
C GLY A 224 -2.56 -6.12 4.68
N ILE A 225 -1.73 -7.04 5.15
CA ILE A 225 -0.28 -7.05 4.89
C ILE A 225 0.02 -7.22 3.41
N ILE A 226 -0.68 -8.14 2.72
CA ILE A 226 -0.54 -8.35 1.28
C ILE A 226 -0.93 -7.07 0.52
N GLY A 227 -2.05 -6.43 0.89
CA GLY A 227 -2.47 -5.15 0.32
C GLY A 227 -1.41 -4.06 0.52
N ALA A 228 -0.85 -3.93 1.72
CA ALA A 228 0.23 -2.99 2.01
C ALA A 228 1.50 -3.30 1.19
N ALA A 229 1.84 -4.59 1.02
CA ALA A 229 2.98 -5.04 0.22
C ALA A 229 2.84 -4.63 -1.25
N PHE A 230 1.70 -4.92 -1.87
CA PHE A 230 1.45 -4.52 -3.26
C PHE A 230 1.40 -3.00 -3.42
N THR A 231 0.85 -2.28 -2.44
CA THR A 231 0.78 -0.81 -2.47
C THR A 231 2.18 -0.18 -2.57
N TRP A 232 3.15 -0.61 -1.75
CA TRP A 232 4.50 -0.01 -1.83
C TRP A 232 5.23 -0.40 -3.12
N MET A 233 5.06 -1.64 -3.61
CA MET A 233 5.66 -2.07 -4.88
C MET A 233 5.10 -1.29 -6.08
N LEU A 234 3.79 -1.03 -6.08
CA LEU A 234 3.12 -0.25 -7.11
C LEU A 234 3.55 1.22 -7.08
N PHE A 235 3.72 1.83 -5.91
CA PHE A 235 4.27 3.18 -5.79
C PHE A 235 5.73 3.26 -6.25
N LEU A 236 6.54 2.24 -5.99
CA LEU A 236 7.91 2.16 -6.52
C LEU A 236 7.90 2.14 -8.06
N LEU A 237 7.01 1.36 -8.66
CA LEU A 237 6.85 1.31 -10.11
C LEU A 237 6.33 2.64 -10.68
N ALA A 238 5.36 3.29 -10.02
CA ALA A 238 4.87 4.61 -10.39
C ALA A 238 6.01 5.65 -10.36
N SER A 239 6.83 5.63 -9.31
CA SER A 239 8.00 6.50 -9.17
C SER A 239 8.99 6.30 -10.31
N TYR A 240 9.29 5.04 -10.66
CA TYR A 240 10.15 4.74 -11.80
C TYR A 240 9.61 5.34 -13.11
N ILE A 241 8.32 5.19 -13.38
CA ILE A 241 7.69 5.73 -14.60
C ILE A 241 7.71 7.26 -14.60
N ASN A 242 7.34 7.91 -13.49
CA ASN A 242 7.33 9.37 -13.38
C ASN A 242 8.74 9.95 -13.59
N ILE A 243 9.78 9.36 -12.99
CA ILE A 243 11.18 9.80 -13.17
C ILE A 243 11.61 9.63 -14.63
N LYS A 244 11.24 8.52 -15.28
CA LYS A 244 11.54 8.33 -16.72
C LYS A 244 10.86 9.38 -17.61
N MET A 245 9.68 9.87 -17.23
CA MET A 245 9.01 10.97 -17.95
C MET A 245 9.68 12.33 -17.72
N VAL A 246 10.20 12.59 -16.52
CA VAL A 246 11.02 13.79 -16.26
C VAL A 246 12.26 13.81 -17.15
N GLN A 247 12.94 12.66 -17.28
CA GLN A 247 14.13 12.55 -18.14
C GLN A 247 13.79 12.75 -19.62
N ALA A 248 12.67 12.19 -20.09
CA ALA A 248 12.25 12.31 -21.47
C ALA A 248 11.87 13.77 -21.84
N SER A 249 11.14 14.46 -20.96
CA SER A 249 10.73 15.85 -21.19
C SER A 249 11.87 16.86 -21.16
N GLY A 250 13.01 16.54 -20.53
CA GLY A 250 14.20 17.40 -20.53
C GLY A 250 15.03 17.37 -21.82
N HIS A 251 14.74 16.48 -22.77
CA HIS A 251 15.42 16.42 -24.07
C HIS A 251 14.66 17.19 -25.18
N GLU A 252 13.49 17.74 -24.87
CA GLU A 252 12.63 18.47 -25.81
C GLU A 252 12.73 20.00 -25.68
N GLU A 253 13.42 20.50 -24.65
CA GLU A 253 13.81 21.91 -24.46
C GLU A 253 15.20 22.15 -25.07
#